data_AF-G5S180-F1
#
_entry.id   AF-G5S180-F1
#
_cell.length_a   1.000
_cell.length_b   1.000
_cell.length_c   1.000
_cell.angle_alpha   90.00
_cell.angle_beta   90.00
_cell.angle_gamma   90.00
#
_symmetry.space_group_name_H-M   'P 1'
#
loop_
_entity.id
_entity.type
_entity.pdbx_description
1 polymer ?
#
loop_
_entity_poly.entity_id
_entity_poly.type
_entity_poly.pdbx_seq_one_letter_code
_entity_poly.pdbx_strand_id
1 'polypeptide(L)' 'MIGGEPQLLEVDHVVICAGQEPRRELADPLRAAGKTVHLIGGCDVAMELDARRAIAQGTRLALEI' A
#
# COMPACT_ATOMS: atom_id res chain seq x y z
N MET A 1 -11.50 -22.14 -10.24
CA MET A 1 -12.39 -23.31 -10.30
C MET A 1 -13.77 -22.83 -10.73
N ILE A 2 -14.28 -23.28 -11.86
CA ILE A 2 -15.69 -23.01 -12.21
C ILE A 2 -16.47 -24.24 -11.77
N GLY A 3 -17.36 -24.08 -10.79
CA GLY A 3 -18.08 -25.21 -10.20
C GLY A 3 -17.20 -26.21 -9.45
N GLY A 4 -16.01 -25.80 -8.99
CA GLY A 4 -15.10 -26.70 -8.25
C GLY A 4 -14.13 -27.51 -9.12
N GLU A 5 -14.11 -27.31 -10.45
CA GLU A 5 -13.18 -27.98 -11.37
C GLU A 5 -12.11 -27.01 -11.93
N PRO A 6 -10.86 -27.46 -12.15
CA PRO A 6 -9.83 -26.63 -12.80
C PRO A 6 -10.20 -26.37 -14.26
N GLN A 7 -9.91 -25.16 -14.75
CA GLN A 7 -10.21 -24.74 -16.12
C GLN A 7 -8.99 -24.00 -16.69
N LEU A 8 -8.72 -24.21 -17.98
CA LEU A 8 -7.75 -23.44 -18.74
C LEU A 8 -8.47 -22.25 -19.40
N LEU A 9 -7.93 -21.04 -19.27
CA LEU A 9 -8.43 -19.85 -19.96
C LEU A 9 -7.42 -19.44 -21.04
N GLU A 10 -7.83 -19.51 -22.31
CA GLU A 10 -7.04 -19.05 -23.45
C GLU A 10 -7.19 -17.54 -23.60
N VAL A 11 -6.27 -16.79 -23.00
CA VAL A 11 -6.21 -15.33 -23.08
C VAL A 11 -4.81 -14.88 -23.47
N ASP A 12 -4.72 -13.78 -24.21
CA ASP A 12 -3.43 -13.21 -24.62
C ASP A 12 -2.68 -12.58 -23.44
N HIS A 13 -3.43 -12.08 -22.44
CA HIS A 13 -2.88 -11.37 -21.29
C HIS A 13 -3.59 -11.75 -19.99
N VAL A 14 -2.78 -11.85 -18.94
CA VAL A 14 -3.26 -11.97 -17.55
C VAL A 14 -2.75 -10.78 -16.77
N VAL A 15 -3.66 -9.92 -16.29
CA VAL A 15 -3.33 -8.77 -15.44
C VAL A 15 -3.56 -9.17 -13.98
N ILE A 16 -2.51 -9.09 -13.17
CA ILE A 16 -2.57 -9.44 -11.74
C ILE A 16 -2.96 -8.20 -10.94
N CYS A 17 -4.19 -8.17 -10.43
CA CYS A 17 -4.70 -7.15 -9.52
C CYS A 17 -4.82 -7.69 -8.08
N ALA A 18 -3.76 -8.36 -7.58
CA ALA A 18 -3.77 -9.09 -6.31
C ALA A 18 -3.46 -8.20 -5.08
N GLY A 19 -4.08 -7.02 -5.01
CA GLY A 19 -3.91 -6.10 -3.89
C GLY A 19 -2.59 -5.32 -3.91
N GLN A 20 -2.21 -4.77 -2.76
CA GLN A 20 -1.10 -3.84 -2.58
C GLN A 20 -0.35 -4.12 -1.27
N GLU A 21 0.96 -3.82 -1.25
CA GLU A 21 1.81 -3.90 -0.05
C GLU A 21 2.36 -2.52 0.31
N PRO A 22 2.59 -2.21 1.62
CA PRO A 22 3.19 -0.95 2.02
C PRO A 22 4.64 -0.82 1.53
N ARG A 23 4.96 0.26 0.83
CA ARG A 23 6.34 0.55 0.38
C ARG A 23 7.09 1.40 1.41
N ARG A 24 8.01 0.80 2.18
CA ARG A 24 8.72 1.44 3.30
C ARG A 24 10.25 1.48 3.19
N GLU A 25 10.82 1.24 2.01
CA GLU A 25 12.27 1.06 1.78
C GLU A 25 13.16 2.17 2.39
N LEU A 26 12.66 3.40 2.50
CA LEU A 26 13.42 4.53 3.06
C LEU A 26 13.23 4.75 4.57
N ALA A 27 12.22 4.13 5.18
CA ALA A 27 11.85 4.42 6.57
C ALA A 27 12.98 4.10 7.55
N ASP A 28 13.55 2.90 7.44
CA ASP A 28 14.61 2.46 8.35
C ASP A 28 15.98 3.10 8.04
N PRO A 29 16.41 3.24 6.77
CA PRO A 29 17.62 3.99 6.45
C PRO A 29 17.61 5.43 6.96
N LEU A 30 16.48 6.14 6.84
CA LEU A 30 16.36 7.52 7.31
C LEU A 30 16.39 7.61 8.84
N ARG A 31 15.74 6.68 9.55
CA ARG A 31 15.84 6.58 11.01
C ARG A 31 17.27 6.29 11.46
N ALA A 32 17.95 5.36 10.79
CA ALA A 32 19.35 5.02 11.08
C ALA A 32 20.30 6.22 10.86
N ALA A 33 19.98 7.10 9.91
CA ALA A 33 20.69 8.35 9.68
C ALA A 33 20.34 9.48 10.67
N GLY A 34 19.59 9.17 11.74
CA GLY A 34 19.21 10.13 12.78
C GLY A 34 18.17 11.16 12.34
N LYS A 35 17.40 10.87 11.28
CA LYS A 35 16.32 11.75 10.82
C LYS A 35 15.01 11.40 11.52
N THR A 36 14.23 12.42 11.86
CA THR A 36 12.82 12.23 12.23
C THR A 36 12.04 11.78 11.00
N VAL A 37 11.26 10.69 11.13
CA VAL A 37 10.52 10.07 10.03
C VAL A 37 9.08 9.80 10.47
N HIS A 38 8.13 10.20 9.62
CA HIS A 38 6.70 9.90 9.77
C HIS A 38 6.21 9.06 8.59
N LEU A 39 5.33 8.10 8.85
CA LEU A 39 4.68 7.28 7.81
C LEU A 39 3.19 7.63 7.77
N ILE A 40 2.65 7.85 6.56
CA ILE A 40 1.23 8.17 6.32
C ILE A 40 0.75 7.52 5.01
N GLY A 41 -0.55 7.26 4.88
CA GLY A 41 -1.15 6.69 3.68
C GLY A 41 -0.66 5.27 3.38
N GLY A 42 -0.60 4.91 2.09
CA GLY A 42 -0.25 3.57 1.65
C GLY A 42 1.10 3.01 2.15
N CYS A 43 2.09 3.86 2.47
CA CYS A 43 3.35 3.39 3.05
C CYS A 43 3.22 3.03 4.53
N ASP A 44 2.23 3.59 5.24
CA ASP A 44 1.85 3.16 6.59
C ASP A 44 0.98 1.91 6.51
N VAL A 45 -0.11 1.90 5.75
CA VAL A 45 -0.95 0.70 5.58
C VAL A 45 -1.44 0.65 4.14
N ALA A 46 -1.28 -0.48 3.44
CA ALA A 46 -1.86 -0.68 2.11
C ALA A 46 -3.19 -1.44 2.24
N MET A 47 -4.31 -0.81 1.86
CA MET A 47 -5.66 -1.38 1.88
C MET A 47 -6.48 -0.82 0.72
N GLU A 48 -7.55 -1.51 0.33
CA GLU A 48 -8.48 -0.99 -0.67
C GLU A 48 -9.19 0.29 -0.18
N LEU A 49 -9.34 1.27 -1.08
CA LEU A 49 -9.92 2.61 -0.83
C LEU A 49 -9.04 3.58 0.01
N ASP A 50 -7.73 3.60 -0.25
CA ASP A 50 -6.72 4.31 0.56
C ASP A 50 -6.81 5.86 0.55
N ALA A 51 -7.34 6.48 -0.51
CA ALA A 51 -7.21 7.93 -0.71
C ALA A 51 -7.76 8.78 0.46
N ARG A 52 -8.97 8.46 0.97
CA ARG A 52 -9.58 9.20 2.09
C ARG A 52 -8.73 9.10 3.35
N ARG A 53 -8.22 7.91 3.65
CA ARG A 53 -7.40 7.66 4.84
C ARG A 53 -6.05 8.35 4.71
N ALA A 54 -5.39 8.23 3.56
CA ALA A 54 -4.11 8.87 3.29
C ALA A 54 -4.20 10.39 3.47
N ILE A 55 -5.25 11.02 2.93
CA ILE A 55 -5.52 12.46 3.11
C ILE A 55 -5.73 12.77 4.59
N ALA A 56 -6.60 12.04 5.29
CA ALA A 56 -6.89 12.29 6.70
C ALA A 56 -5.66 12.13 7.60
N GLN A 57 -4.81 11.11 7.37
CA GLN A 57 -3.57 10.90 8.10
C GLN A 57 -2.57 12.04 7.85
N GLY A 58 -2.38 12.45 6.61
CA GLY A 58 -1.52 13.59 6.27
C GLY A 58 -2.01 14.90 6.92
N THR A 59 -3.31 15.17 6.88
CA THR A 59 -3.90 16.36 7.52
C THR A 59 -3.71 16.35 9.03
N ARG A 60 -3.93 15.23 9.71
CA ARG A 60 -3.72 15.13 11.17
C ARG A 60 -2.26 15.37 11.53
N LEU A 61 -1.34 14.71 10.82
CA LEU A 61 0.10 14.88 11.05
C LEU A 61 0.53 16.35 10.90
N ALA A 62 0.03 17.04 9.87
CA ALA A 62 0.34 18.44 9.62
C ALA A 62 -0.23 19.40 10.69
N LEU A 63 -1.27 18.99 11.44
CA LEU A 63 -1.85 19.77 12.53
C LEU A 63 -1.21 19.46 13.90
N GLU A 64 -0.44 18.37 14.00
CA GLU A 64 0.15 17.87 15.25
C GLU A 64 1.65 18.19 15.41
N ILE A 65 2.36 18.47 14.31
CA ILE A 65 3.78 18.86 14.28
C ILE A 65 3.92 20.38 14.36
#